data_AF-A0A2H0MM90-F1
#
_entry.id   AF-A0A2H0MM90-F1
#
_cell.length_a   1.000
_cell.length_b   1.000
_cell.length_c   1.000
_cell.angle_alpha   90.00
_cell.angle_beta   90.00
_cell.angle_gamma   90.00
#
_symmetry.space_group_name_H-M   'P 1'
#
loop_
_entity.id
_entity.type
_entity.pdbx_description
1 polymer ?
#
loop_
_entity_poly.entity_id
_entity_poly.type
_entity_poly.pdbx_seq_one_letter_code
_entity_poly.pdbx_strand_id
1 'polypeptide(L)'
;HMELGDLQLAEGKTRQAVKTWKTGYQHTGSPACLTRIQRTLKESEDLAEMVKIYREVLQSADNSNREILQNLLASVLLETGKTGDALALLEENNEEGSLYRDLLRAETYREKEETRLWEQSCQAIYGRIRNSLVEYYCVACAAPRAEWSSHCPRCKAWNSLKPRPAPAAGHSPSKPA
;
A
#
# COMPACT_ATOMS: atom_id res chain seq x y z
N HIS A 1 -4.42 20.16 -12.95
CA HIS A 1 -3.87 20.21 -11.57
C HIS A 1 -2.47 19.61 -11.49
N MET A 2 -2.24 18.37 -11.95
CA MET A 2 -0.92 17.72 -11.90
C MET A 2 0.19 18.56 -12.55
N GLU A 3 0.08 18.84 -13.85
CA GLU A 3 1.09 19.59 -14.61
C GLU A 3 1.28 21.02 -14.08
N LEU A 4 0.18 21.69 -13.72
CA LEU A 4 0.26 23.04 -13.14
C LEU A 4 1.02 23.06 -11.81
N GLY A 5 0.79 22.07 -10.94
CA GLY A 5 1.54 21.96 -9.69
C GLY A 5 3.01 21.61 -9.93
N ASP A 6 3.29 20.72 -10.89
CA ASP A 6 4.67 20.36 -11.27
C ASP A 6 5.43 21.61 -11.82
N LEU A 7 4.79 22.45 -12.64
CA LEU A 7 5.34 23.73 -13.10
C LEU A 7 5.60 24.72 -11.95
N GLN A 8 4.63 24.89 -11.05
CA GLN A 8 4.77 25.76 -9.87
C GLN A 8 5.92 25.31 -8.97
N LEU A 9 6.12 24.00 -8.80
CA LEU A 9 7.25 23.47 -8.04
C LEU A 9 8.58 23.81 -8.74
N ALA A 10 8.66 23.64 -10.06
CA ALA A 10 9.85 23.98 -10.83
C ALA A 10 10.23 25.47 -10.75
N GLU A 11 9.24 26.35 -10.55
CA GLU A 11 9.44 27.79 -10.32
C GLU A 11 9.77 28.14 -8.85
N GLY A 12 9.94 27.15 -7.96
CA GLY A 12 10.18 27.35 -6.54
C GLY A 12 8.95 27.77 -5.73
N LYS A 13 7.75 27.72 -6.32
CA LYS A 13 6.48 28.10 -5.68
C LYS A 13 5.86 26.92 -4.92
N THR A 14 6.62 26.32 -4.01
CA THR A 14 6.27 25.07 -3.30
C THR A 14 4.89 25.10 -2.66
N ARG A 15 4.55 26.15 -1.91
CA ARG A 15 3.22 26.28 -1.27
C ARG A 15 2.08 26.31 -2.29
N GLN A 16 2.30 26.95 -3.44
CA GLN A 16 1.30 27.02 -4.50
C GLN A 16 1.13 25.67 -5.20
N ALA A 17 2.23 24.96 -5.44
CA ALA A 17 2.20 23.60 -5.97
C ALA A 17 1.40 22.65 -5.06
N VAL A 18 1.69 22.65 -3.75
CA VAL A 18 0.97 21.83 -2.76
C VAL A 18 -0.52 22.14 -2.76
N LYS A 19 -0.91 23.43 -2.79
CA LYS A 19 -2.31 23.84 -2.89
C LYS A 19 -2.96 23.35 -4.17
N THR A 20 -2.28 23.47 -5.31
CA THR A 20 -2.79 23.04 -6.62
C THR A 20 -3.02 21.52 -6.67
N TRP A 21 -2.10 20.70 -6.15
CA TRP A 21 -2.30 19.25 -6.08
C TRP A 21 -3.38 18.86 -5.09
N LYS A 22 -3.49 19.55 -3.94
CA LYS A 22 -4.58 19.31 -2.97
C LYS A 22 -5.95 19.52 -3.61
N THR A 23 -6.12 20.64 -4.31
CA THR A 23 -7.34 20.90 -5.10
C THR A 23 -7.54 19.84 -6.19
N GLY A 24 -6.46 19.41 -6.85
CA GLY A 24 -6.51 18.30 -7.81
C GLY A 24 -7.04 17.00 -7.20
N TYR A 25 -6.58 16.64 -6.00
CA TYR A 25 -7.08 15.48 -5.27
C TYR A 25 -8.57 15.64 -4.95
N GLN A 26 -8.98 16.79 -4.41
CA GLN A 26 -10.38 17.06 -4.04
C GLN A 26 -11.34 16.93 -5.23
N HIS A 27 -10.90 17.27 -6.45
CA HIS A 27 -11.73 17.14 -7.65
C HIS A 27 -11.74 15.75 -8.28
N THR A 28 -10.67 14.95 -8.09
CA THR A 28 -10.46 13.73 -8.87
C THR A 28 -10.37 12.46 -8.03
N GLY A 29 -10.17 12.58 -6.72
CA GLY A 29 -9.82 11.46 -5.84
C GLY A 29 -8.49 10.78 -6.17
N SER A 30 -7.67 11.34 -7.08
CA SER A 30 -6.49 10.65 -7.61
C SER A 30 -5.33 10.63 -6.59
N PRO A 31 -4.87 9.45 -6.13
CA PRO A 31 -3.76 9.35 -5.18
C PRO A 31 -2.45 9.95 -5.70
N ALA A 32 -2.29 10.08 -7.03
CA ALA A 32 -1.11 10.70 -7.63
C ALA A 32 -0.86 12.14 -7.13
N CYS A 33 -1.93 12.90 -6.86
CA CYS A 33 -1.82 14.24 -6.28
C CYS A 33 -1.19 14.20 -4.87
N LEU A 34 -1.56 13.20 -4.06
CA LEU A 34 -1.06 13.04 -2.70
C LEU A 34 0.39 12.59 -2.67
N THR A 35 0.77 11.67 -3.57
CA THR A 35 2.18 11.25 -3.72
C THR A 35 3.08 12.43 -4.09
N ARG A 36 2.59 13.37 -4.93
CA ARG A 36 3.31 14.61 -5.26
C ARG A 36 3.49 15.53 -4.04
N ILE A 37 2.43 15.73 -3.26
CA ILE A 37 2.47 16.51 -2.01
C ILE A 37 3.47 15.88 -1.04
N GLN A 38 3.38 14.57 -0.80
CA GLN A 38 4.24 13.86 0.14
C GLN A 38 5.72 13.97 -0.24
N ARG A 39 6.07 13.73 -1.51
CA ARG A 39 7.46 13.89 -1.97
C ARG A 39 7.98 15.31 -1.68
N THR A 40 7.18 16.31 -2.03
CA THR A 40 7.55 17.72 -1.91
C THR A 40 7.73 18.14 -0.45
N LEU A 41 6.82 17.73 0.45
CA LEU A 41 6.90 18.09 1.87
C LEU A 41 7.98 17.32 2.62
N LYS A 42 8.31 16.09 2.18
CA LYS A 42 9.48 15.35 2.69
C LYS A 42 10.79 16.05 2.33
N GLU A 43 10.93 16.52 1.10
CA GLU A 43 12.11 17.27 0.65
C GLU A 43 12.29 18.60 1.39
N SER A 44 11.20 19.22 1.86
CA SER A 44 11.23 20.45 2.65
C SER A 44 11.20 20.24 4.17
N GLU A 45 11.29 18.99 4.65
CA GLU A 45 11.20 18.58 6.05
C GLU A 45 9.93 19.08 6.80
N ASP A 46 8.87 19.43 6.07
CA ASP A 46 7.61 19.94 6.64
C ASP A 46 6.60 18.80 6.83
N LEU A 47 6.98 17.84 7.69
CA LEU A 47 6.16 16.66 7.99
C LEU A 47 4.88 17.04 8.75
N ALA A 48 4.87 18.17 9.44
CA ALA A 48 3.70 18.65 10.19
C ALA A 48 2.55 19.06 9.26
N GLU A 49 2.84 19.83 8.20
CA GLU A 49 1.84 20.18 7.19
C GLU A 49 1.35 18.93 6.44
N MET A 50 2.23 17.95 6.21
CA MET A 50 1.84 16.68 5.60
C MET A 50 0.81 15.91 6.45
N VAL A 51 1.03 15.80 7.77
CA VAL A 51 0.05 15.19 8.69
C VAL A 51 -1.30 15.91 8.62
N LYS A 52 -1.28 17.24 8.61
CA LYS A 52 -2.50 18.05 8.54
C LYS A 52 -3.28 17.80 7.25
N ILE A 53 -2.60 17.84 6.09
CA ILE A 53 -3.22 17.58 4.79
C ILE A 53 -3.85 16.19 4.75
N TYR A 54 -3.14 15.15 5.21
CA TYR A 54 -3.68 13.80 5.21
C TYR A 54 -4.91 13.65 6.12
N ARG A 55 -4.92 14.26 7.31
CA ARG A 55 -6.08 14.25 8.21
C ARG A 55 -7.30 14.94 7.56
N GLU A 56 -7.11 16.09 6.93
CA GLU A 56 -8.19 16.80 6.23
C GLU A 56 -8.75 16.00 5.05
N VAL A 57 -7.86 15.35 4.28
CA VAL A 57 -8.26 14.48 3.17
C VAL A 57 -9.02 13.25 3.67
N LEU A 58 -8.59 12.64 4.78
CA LEU A 58 -9.25 11.48 5.39
C LEU A 58 -10.67 11.75 5.89
N GLN A 59 -10.95 12.98 6.35
CA GLN A 59 -12.29 13.40 6.78
C GLN A 59 -13.30 13.43 5.63
N SER A 60 -12.82 13.62 4.39
CA SER A 60 -13.66 13.78 3.19
C SER A 60 -13.51 12.60 2.22
N ALA A 61 -12.76 11.56 2.58
CA ALA A 61 -12.48 10.44 1.71
C ALA A 61 -13.60 9.40 1.72
N ASP A 62 -14.01 8.98 0.53
CA ASP A 62 -14.83 7.79 0.32
C ASP A 62 -14.06 6.52 0.70
N ASN A 63 -14.81 5.42 0.95
CA ASN A 63 -14.25 4.14 1.41
C ASN A 63 -13.15 3.57 0.50
N SER A 64 -13.18 3.84 -0.81
CA SER A 64 -12.26 3.24 -1.80
C SER A 64 -10.80 3.64 -1.64
N ASN A 65 -10.52 4.85 -1.16
CA ASN A 65 -9.16 5.36 -0.96
C ASN A 65 -8.76 5.45 0.52
N ARG A 66 -9.69 5.17 1.44
CA ARG A 66 -9.49 5.37 2.88
C ARG A 66 -8.33 4.56 3.42
N GLU A 67 -8.18 3.28 3.05
CA GLU A 67 -7.08 2.44 3.53
C GLU A 67 -5.71 3.00 3.11
N ILE A 68 -5.58 3.39 1.83
CA ILE A 68 -4.35 3.98 1.29
C ILE A 68 -3.99 5.24 2.07
N LEU A 69 -4.96 6.12 2.31
CA LEU A 69 -4.76 7.34 3.08
C LEU A 69 -4.36 7.07 4.53
N GLN A 70 -5.01 6.11 5.19
CA GLN A 70 -4.65 5.71 6.55
C GLN A 70 -3.21 5.19 6.60
N ASN A 71 -2.81 4.35 5.64
CA ASN A 71 -1.47 3.79 5.59
C ASN A 71 -0.41 4.88 5.32
N LEU A 72 -0.68 5.82 4.41
CA LEU A 72 0.20 6.97 4.15
C LEU A 72 0.33 7.86 5.38
N LEU A 73 -0.77 8.21 6.04
CA LEU A 73 -0.74 9.00 7.27
C LEU A 73 0.02 8.29 8.40
N ALA A 74 -0.22 6.99 8.60
CA ALA A 74 0.49 6.20 9.60
C ALA A 74 2.01 6.20 9.37
N SER A 75 2.45 6.08 8.11
CA SER A 75 3.88 6.13 7.77
C SER A 75 4.53 7.46 8.17
N VAL A 76 3.83 8.59 7.96
CA VAL A 76 4.31 9.92 8.36
C VAL A 76 4.28 10.11 9.88
N LEU A 77 3.27 9.57 10.56
CA LEU A 77 3.19 9.62 12.02
C LEU A 77 4.35 8.86 12.67
N LEU A 78 4.73 7.71 12.11
CA LEU A 78 5.93 6.98 12.52
C LEU A 78 7.21 7.80 12.31
N GLU A 79 7.39 8.41 11.14
CA GLU A 79 8.55 9.27 10.85
C GLU A 79 8.66 10.49 11.79
N THR A 80 7.53 10.94 12.35
CA THR A 80 7.48 12.06 13.31
C THR A 80 7.45 11.62 14.78
N GLY A 81 7.67 10.33 15.07
CA GLY A 81 7.68 9.78 16.43
C GLY A 81 6.31 9.71 17.10
N LYS A 82 5.22 9.94 16.36
CA LYS A 82 3.83 9.87 16.85
C LYS A 82 3.31 8.43 16.76
N THR A 83 4.05 7.50 17.34
CA THR A 83 3.81 6.06 17.21
C THR A 83 2.44 5.62 17.74
N GLY A 84 1.96 6.27 18.81
CA GLY A 84 0.62 6.00 19.35
C GLY A 84 -0.51 6.37 18.37
N ASP A 85 -0.44 7.55 17.76
CA ASP A 85 -1.39 7.99 16.73
C ASP A 85 -1.36 7.06 15.51
N ALA A 86 -0.15 6.62 15.11
CA ALA A 86 0.02 5.69 13.99
C ALA A 86 -0.65 4.35 14.26
N LEU A 87 -0.42 3.76 15.45
CA LEU A 87 -1.01 2.48 15.82
C LEU A 87 -2.54 2.56 15.88
N ALA A 88 -3.09 3.59 16.53
CA ALA A 88 -4.53 3.79 16.61
C ALA A 88 -5.19 3.88 15.23
N LEU A 89 -4.54 4.56 14.28
CA LEU A 89 -5.00 4.65 12.89
C LEU A 89 -4.97 3.31 12.15
N LEU A 90 -3.95 2.48 12.41
CA LEU A 90 -3.78 1.15 11.79
C LEU A 90 -4.72 0.09 12.39
N GLU A 91 -5.22 0.31 13.61
CA GLU A 91 -6.16 -0.57 14.33
C GLU A 91 -7.63 -0.15 14.21
N GLU A 92 -7.92 1.01 13.61
CA GLU A 92 -9.28 1.55 13.45
C GLU A 92 -10.24 0.62 12.69
N ASN A 93 -9.70 -0.32 11.88
CA ASN A 93 -10.46 -1.34 11.16
C ASN A 93 -9.89 -2.75 11.46
N ASN A 94 -10.78 -3.66 11.87
CA ASN A 94 -10.44 -5.05 12.24
C ASN A 94 -10.36 -6.03 11.05
N GLU A 95 -10.51 -5.54 9.81
CA GLU A 95 -10.33 -6.38 8.62
C GLU A 95 -8.85 -6.75 8.41
N GLU A 96 -8.59 -7.91 7.81
CA GLU A 96 -7.23 -8.28 7.41
C GLU A 96 -6.67 -7.21 6.46
N GLY A 97 -5.69 -6.45 6.96
CA GLY A 97 -5.07 -5.36 6.22
C GLY A 97 -4.19 -5.85 5.07
N SER A 98 -3.78 -4.93 4.21
CA SER A 98 -2.69 -5.16 3.26
C SER A 98 -1.37 -5.54 3.98
N LEU A 99 -0.48 -6.26 3.29
CA LEU A 99 0.88 -6.57 3.82
C LEU A 99 1.63 -5.31 4.26
N TYR A 100 1.40 -4.19 3.57
CA TYR A 100 2.00 -2.90 3.92
C TYR A 100 1.48 -2.38 5.26
N ARG A 101 0.18 -2.50 5.54
CA ARG A 101 -0.40 -2.15 6.84
C ARG A 101 0.19 -3.00 7.97
N ASP A 102 0.35 -4.31 7.75
CA ASP A 102 0.96 -5.20 8.74
C ASP A 102 2.41 -4.80 9.05
N LEU A 103 3.18 -4.44 8.02
CA LEU A 103 4.55 -3.95 8.20
C LEU A 103 4.60 -2.66 9.02
N LEU A 104 3.71 -1.69 8.74
CA LEU A 104 3.62 -0.47 9.53
C LEU A 104 3.25 -0.77 10.99
N ARG A 105 2.36 -1.74 11.24
CA ARG A 105 1.99 -2.15 12.61
C ARG A 105 3.17 -2.81 13.32
N ALA A 106 3.88 -3.72 12.66
CA ALA A 106 5.10 -4.31 13.22
C ALA A 106 6.11 -3.22 13.60
N GLU A 107 6.30 -2.22 12.72
CA GLU A 107 7.17 -1.08 13.01
C GLU A 107 6.73 -0.28 14.25
N THR A 108 5.42 -0.02 14.39
CA THR A 108 4.92 0.64 15.61
C THR A 108 5.20 -0.15 16.89
N TYR A 109 5.09 -1.49 16.85
CA TYR A 109 5.43 -2.32 18.01
C TYR A 109 6.93 -2.30 18.30
N ARG A 110 7.77 -2.27 17.27
CA ARG A 110 9.22 -2.15 17.42
C ARG A 110 9.60 -0.84 18.12
N GLU A 111 9.07 0.30 17.64
CA GLU A 111 9.33 1.63 18.22
C GLU A 111 8.80 1.78 19.66
N LYS A 112 7.78 1.01 20.03
CA LYS A 112 7.24 0.96 21.41
C LYS A 112 7.94 -0.07 22.30
N GLU A 113 8.96 -0.76 21.80
CA GLU A 113 9.66 -1.85 22.50
C GLU A 113 8.76 -3.04 22.87
N GLU A 114 7.62 -3.20 22.19
CA GLU A 114 6.64 -4.28 22.37
C GLU A 114 7.12 -5.57 21.67
N THR A 115 8.25 -6.10 22.14
CA THR A 115 9.04 -7.16 21.48
C THR A 115 8.18 -8.37 21.08
N ARG A 116 7.31 -8.84 21.98
CA ARG A 116 6.44 -10.00 21.72
C ARG A 116 5.46 -9.74 20.57
N LEU A 117 4.86 -8.55 20.50
CA LEU A 117 3.92 -8.19 19.44
C LEU A 117 4.63 -7.99 18.11
N TRP A 118 5.85 -7.44 18.14
CA TRP A 118 6.71 -7.33 16.97
C TRP A 118 7.06 -8.70 16.38
N GLU A 119 7.54 -9.65 17.20
CA GLU A 119 7.86 -11.02 16.77
C GLU A 119 6.65 -11.74 16.16
N GLN A 120 5.50 -11.65 16.82
CA GLN A 120 4.24 -12.22 16.32
C GLN A 120 3.85 -11.62 14.97
N SER A 121 3.99 -10.30 14.82
CA SER A 121 3.71 -9.60 13.56
C SER A 121 4.66 -10.05 12.45
N CYS A 122 5.96 -10.13 12.73
CA CYS A 122 6.97 -10.62 11.79
C CYS A 122 6.68 -12.06 11.34
N GLN A 123 6.31 -12.95 12.28
CA GLN A 123 5.97 -14.33 11.95
C GLN A 123 4.71 -14.42 11.09
N ALA A 124 3.69 -13.61 11.37
CA ALA A 124 2.47 -13.55 10.56
C ALA A 124 2.75 -13.04 9.14
N ILE A 125 3.51 -11.94 9.00
CA ILE A 125 3.92 -11.36 7.71
C ILE A 125 4.72 -12.38 6.90
N TYR A 126 5.71 -13.04 7.52
CA TYR A 126 6.48 -14.08 6.87
C TYR A 126 5.59 -15.24 6.39
N GLY A 127 4.63 -15.66 7.22
CA GLY A 127 3.63 -16.67 6.84
C GLY A 127 2.82 -16.27 5.62
N ARG A 128 2.30 -15.03 5.57
CA ARG A 128 1.54 -14.51 4.42
C ARG A 128 2.39 -14.46 3.15
N ILE A 129 3.63 -13.96 3.23
CA ILE A 129 4.55 -13.92 2.08
C ILE A 129 4.87 -15.34 1.61
N ARG A 130 5.26 -16.24 2.53
CA ARG A 130 5.57 -17.64 2.18
C ARG A 130 4.39 -18.32 1.48
N ASN A 131 3.18 -18.09 1.95
CA ASN A 131 1.97 -18.68 1.38
C ASN A 131 1.58 -18.04 0.03
N SER A 132 2.02 -16.81 -0.27
CA SER A 132 1.79 -16.16 -1.57
C SER A 132 2.87 -16.46 -2.62
N LEU A 133 4.05 -16.97 -2.22
CA LEU A 133 5.15 -17.27 -3.14
C LEU A 133 4.82 -18.38 -4.15
N VAL A 134 3.94 -19.32 -3.79
CA VAL A 134 3.56 -20.44 -4.65
C VAL A 134 2.06 -20.45 -4.83
N GLU A 135 1.58 -19.72 -5.82
CA GLU A 135 0.23 -19.92 -6.32
C GLU A 135 0.18 -21.19 -7.15
N TYR A 136 -0.95 -21.88 -7.12
CA TYR A 136 -1.21 -23.05 -7.94
C TYR A 136 -2.31 -22.73 -8.95
N TYR A 137 -2.36 -23.49 -10.03
CA TYR A 137 -3.50 -23.53 -10.92
C TYR A 137 -3.83 -24.97 -11.30
N CYS A 138 -5.10 -25.22 -11.59
CA CYS A 138 -5.54 -26.50 -12.09
C CYS A 138 -5.30 -26.58 -13.60
N VAL A 139 -4.49 -27.52 -14.08
CA VAL A 139 -4.25 -27.71 -15.53
C VAL A 139 -5.50 -28.17 -16.29
N ALA A 140 -6.50 -28.73 -15.60
CA ALA A 140 -7.72 -29.22 -16.22
C ALA A 140 -8.83 -28.15 -16.36
N CYS A 141 -8.89 -27.16 -15.46
CA CYS A 141 -9.95 -26.12 -15.48
C CYS A 141 -9.44 -24.69 -15.35
N ALA A 142 -8.12 -24.49 -15.37
CA ALA A 142 -7.42 -23.21 -15.20
C ALA A 142 -7.72 -22.45 -13.89
N ALA A 143 -8.42 -23.05 -12.93
CA ALA A 143 -8.78 -22.36 -11.70
C ALA A 143 -7.54 -22.05 -10.83
N PRO A 144 -7.36 -20.79 -10.38
CA PRO A 144 -6.32 -20.43 -9.42
C PRO A 144 -6.56 -21.07 -8.05
N ARG A 145 -5.48 -21.32 -7.32
CA ARG A 145 -5.46 -21.81 -5.93
C ARG A 145 -4.30 -21.20 -5.16
N ALA A 146 -4.57 -20.79 -3.92
CA ALA A 146 -3.53 -20.36 -2.99
C ALA A 146 -2.77 -21.54 -2.37
N GLU A 147 -3.40 -22.72 -2.30
CA GLU A 147 -2.84 -23.90 -1.63
C GLU A 147 -2.87 -25.13 -2.54
N TRP A 148 -1.93 -26.05 -2.32
CA TRP A 148 -1.90 -27.33 -2.99
C TRP A 148 -2.93 -28.30 -2.40
N SER A 149 -3.56 -29.11 -3.26
CA SER A 149 -4.41 -30.23 -2.86
C SER A 149 -4.31 -31.39 -3.84
N SER A 150 -4.65 -32.60 -3.37
CA SER A 150 -4.61 -33.83 -4.20
C SER A 150 -5.63 -33.82 -5.35
N HIS A 151 -6.74 -33.11 -5.18
CA HIS A 151 -7.77 -32.92 -6.19
C HIS A 151 -8.12 -31.44 -6.35
N CYS A 152 -8.49 -31.01 -7.55
CA CYS A 152 -8.99 -29.65 -7.76
C CYS A 152 -10.37 -29.47 -7.08
N PRO A 153 -10.55 -28.52 -6.15
CA PRO A 153 -11.85 -28.32 -5.49
C PRO A 153 -13.00 -27.97 -6.45
N ARG A 154 -12.68 -27.38 -7.62
CA ARG A 154 -13.64 -26.96 -8.65
C ARG A 154 -14.05 -28.09 -9.60
N CYS A 155 -13.08 -28.70 -10.31
CA CYS A 155 -13.39 -29.73 -11.30
C CYS A 155 -13.15 -31.17 -10.83
N LYS A 156 -12.72 -31.36 -9.57
CA LYS A 156 -12.43 -32.65 -8.94
C LYS A 156 -11.32 -33.48 -9.61
N ALA A 157 -10.63 -32.94 -10.61
CA ALA A 157 -9.51 -33.63 -11.26
C ALA A 157 -8.35 -33.88 -10.29
N TRP A 158 -7.90 -35.12 -10.22
CA TRP A 158 -6.77 -35.57 -9.41
C TRP A 158 -5.43 -35.12 -9.99
N ASN A 159 -4.46 -34.84 -9.12
CA ASN A 159 -3.08 -34.48 -9.49
C ASN A 159 -2.98 -33.35 -10.53
N SER A 160 -3.98 -32.48 -10.57
CA SER A 160 -4.13 -31.45 -11.60
C SER A 160 -3.61 -30.09 -11.17
N LEU A 161 -3.23 -29.91 -9.90
CA LEU A 161 -2.67 -28.65 -9.41
C LEU A 161 -1.16 -28.58 -9.69
N LYS A 162 -0.75 -27.53 -10.40
CA LYS A 162 0.65 -27.22 -10.68
C LYS A 162 0.98 -25.83 -10.14
N PRO A 163 2.22 -25.59 -9.67
CA PRO A 163 2.68 -24.24 -9.38
C PRO A 163 2.47 -23.36 -10.60
N ARG A 164 1.92 -22.17 -10.38
CA ARG A 164 1.83 -21.13 -11.38
C ARG A 164 3.25 -20.64 -11.66
N PRO A 165 3.74 -20.70 -12.91
CA PRO A 165 5.02 -20.13 -13.24
C PRO A 165 4.97 -18.62 -12.96
N ALA A 166 6.05 -18.07 -12.41
CA ALA A 166 6.18 -16.64 -12.24
C ALA A 166 5.93 -15.95 -13.60
N PRO A 167 5.24 -14.79 -13.64
CA PRO A 167 5.08 -14.06 -14.89
C PRO A 167 6.48 -13.84 -15.47
N ALA A 168 6.72 -14.38 -16.67
CA ALA A 168 7.99 -14.20 -17.34
C ALA A 168 8.24 -12.69 -17.47
N ALA A 169 9.38 -12.21 -16.96
CA ALA A 169 9.82 -10.85 -17.21
C ALA A 169 9.76 -10.62 -18.73
N GLY A 170 8.96 -9.62 -19.12
CA GLY A 170 8.42 -9.50 -20.47
C GLY A 170 9.48 -9.65 -21.56
N HIS A 171 9.35 -10.71 -22.35
CA HIS A 171 9.86 -10.70 -23.71
C HIS A 171 8.74 -10.10 -24.56
N SER A 172 8.86 -8.82 -24.90
CA SER A 172 8.08 -8.24 -25.99
C SER A 172 8.37 -9.07 -27.25
N PRO A 173 7.36 -9.65 -27.92
CA PRO A 173 7.61 -10.28 -29.20
C PRO A 173 8.05 -9.19 -30.18
N SER A 174 9.27 -9.33 -30.69
CA SER A 174 9.74 -8.58 -31.85
C SER A 174 8.75 -8.81 -33.00
N LYS A 175 8.19 -7.72 -33.53
CA LYS A 175 7.38 -7.75 -34.75
C LYS A 175 8.18 -8.43 -35.87
N PRO A 176 7.61 -9.40 -36.60
CA PRO A 176 8.22 -9.84 -37.85
C PRO A 176 8.08 -8.72 -38.90
N ALA A 177 9.15 -8.58 -39.70
CA ALA A 177 9.22 -7.72 -40.87
C ALA A 177 8.35 -8.24 -42.03
#